data_AF-A0A962G6U1-F1
#
_entry.id   AF-A0A962G6U1-F1
#
_cell.length_a   1.000
_cell.length_b   1.000
_cell.length_c   1.000
_cell.angle_alpha   90.00
_cell.angle_beta   90.00
_cell.angle_gamma   90.00
#
_symmetry.space_group_name_H-M   'P 1'
#
loop_
_entity.id
_entity.type
_entity.pdbx_description
1 polymer ?
#
loop_
_entity_poly.entity_id
_entity_poly.type
_entity_poly.pdbx_seq_one_letter_code
_entity_poly.pdbx_strand_id
1 'polypeptide(L)'
;AIGCKPCFIGPVGLPADMPVIVDRDASLLADFVCRANADGKHLRGVNWERDARITRVVDLRKVVEGDTAPDGNGTLSFARGIEVGHVFQLGSKYAEALGATVLDDQGKATVMSMGCYGIGVSRIVAAAIEQNNDEAGILWPEA
;
A
#
# COMPACT_ATOMS: atom_id res chain seq x y z
N ALA A 1 11.68 -22.18 7.76
CA ALA A 1 12.28 -21.01 8.42
C ALA A 1 12.17 -21.10 9.94
N ILE A 2 10.97 -21.24 10.54
CA ILE A 2 10.80 -21.22 12.01
C ILE A 2 10.46 -22.60 12.62
N GLY A 3 10.08 -23.58 11.79
CA GLY A 3 9.90 -24.97 12.24
C GLY A 3 8.55 -25.27 12.92
N CYS A 4 7.59 -24.34 12.88
CA CYS A 4 6.21 -24.56 13.35
C CYS A 4 5.21 -24.46 12.19
N LYS A 5 3.99 -24.94 12.41
CA LYS A 5 2.89 -24.80 11.45
C LYS A 5 2.50 -23.33 11.27
N PRO A 6 1.95 -22.96 10.09
CA PRO A 6 1.25 -21.70 9.92
C PRO A 6 0.22 -21.48 11.05
N CYS A 7 -0.04 -20.23 11.40
CA CYS A 7 -0.87 -19.81 12.54
C CYS A 7 -0.22 -19.94 13.93
N PHE A 8 1.02 -20.41 14.05
CA PHE A 8 1.79 -20.42 15.31
C PHE A 8 3.08 -19.59 15.28
N ILE A 9 3.19 -18.70 14.30
CA ILE A 9 4.37 -17.84 14.06
C ILE A 9 4.22 -16.48 14.77
N GLY A 10 5.27 -16.02 15.44
CA GLY A 10 5.34 -14.74 16.15
C GLY A 10 6.75 -14.14 16.18
N PRO A 11 6.90 -12.90 16.69
CA PRO A 11 8.13 -12.11 16.55
C PRO A 11 9.25 -12.46 17.56
N VAL A 12 8.96 -13.28 18.58
CA VAL A 12 9.90 -13.62 19.66
C VAL A 12 10.91 -14.68 19.20
N GLY A 13 12.20 -14.47 19.48
CA GLY A 13 13.25 -15.48 19.22
C GLY A 13 13.53 -15.75 17.73
N LEU A 14 13.16 -14.83 16.83
CA LEU A 14 13.48 -14.96 15.41
C LEU A 14 15.01 -14.86 15.17
N PRO A 15 15.58 -15.59 14.18
CA PRO A 15 17.00 -15.49 13.82
C PRO A 15 17.42 -14.05 13.50
N ALA A 16 18.61 -13.61 13.91
CA ALA A 16 19.02 -12.20 13.83
C ALA A 16 19.05 -11.62 12.41
N ASP A 17 19.28 -12.46 11.40
CA ASP A 17 19.28 -12.15 9.98
C ASP A 17 17.88 -11.99 9.37
N MET A 18 16.82 -12.36 10.12
CA MET A 18 15.44 -12.19 9.68
C MET A 18 14.91 -10.80 10.06
N PRO A 19 14.59 -9.92 9.09
CA PRO A 19 14.07 -8.59 9.41
C PRO A 19 12.66 -8.68 10.00
N VAL A 20 12.41 -7.93 11.08
CA VAL A 20 11.08 -7.78 11.69
C VAL A 20 10.57 -6.39 11.36
N ILE A 21 9.69 -6.31 10.36
CA ILE A 21 9.07 -5.07 9.94
C ILE A 21 7.69 -4.99 10.59
N VAL A 22 7.44 -3.91 11.33
CA VAL A 22 6.23 -3.76 12.16
C VAL A 22 5.47 -2.53 11.71
N ASP A 23 4.13 -2.65 11.69
CA ASP A 23 3.24 -1.52 11.45
C ASP A 23 3.37 -0.46 12.55
N ARG A 24 3.13 0.82 12.23
CA ARG A 24 3.19 1.93 13.20
C ARG A 24 2.35 1.65 14.45
N ASP A 25 1.11 1.21 14.31
CA ASP A 25 0.22 1.00 15.46
C ASP A 25 0.66 -0.23 16.28
N ALA A 26 1.09 -1.29 15.61
CA ALA A 26 1.59 -2.50 16.26
C ALA A 26 2.89 -2.24 17.06
N SER A 27 3.72 -1.30 16.61
CA SER A 27 4.97 -0.93 17.29
C SER A 27 4.74 -0.25 18.66
N LEU A 28 3.55 0.32 18.87
CA LEU A 28 3.18 1.00 20.12
C LEU A 28 2.57 0.04 21.16
N LEU A 29 2.30 -1.22 20.77
CA LEU A 29 1.70 -2.19 21.68
C LEU A 29 2.68 -2.58 22.79
N ALA A 30 2.15 -2.66 24.00
CA ALA A 30 2.80 -3.24 25.18
C ALA A 30 1.99 -4.46 25.67
N ASP A 31 2.66 -5.38 26.35
CA ASP A 31 2.07 -6.60 26.93
C ASP A 31 1.18 -7.42 25.97
N PHE A 32 1.54 -7.43 24.68
CA PHE A 32 0.71 -8.01 23.64
C PHE A 32 0.75 -9.55 23.64
N VAL A 33 -0.22 -10.13 22.92
CA VAL A 33 -0.32 -11.57 22.70
C VAL A 33 0.20 -11.89 21.30
N CYS A 34 1.15 -12.81 21.21
CA CYS A 34 1.63 -13.32 19.94
C CYS A 34 1.74 -14.85 19.98
N ARG A 35 2.04 -15.47 18.83
CA ARG A 35 2.31 -16.91 18.82
C ARG A 35 3.74 -17.19 19.27
N ALA A 36 3.96 -18.40 19.78
CA ALA A 36 5.21 -18.77 20.45
C ALA A 36 6.25 -19.43 19.54
N ASN A 37 6.06 -19.41 18.21
CA ASN A 37 6.90 -20.16 17.26
C ASN A 37 6.93 -21.68 17.55
N ALA A 38 5.84 -22.18 18.14
CA ALA A 38 5.66 -23.58 18.51
C ALA A 38 4.19 -23.98 18.37
N ASP A 39 3.95 -25.17 17.82
CA ASP A 39 2.60 -25.67 17.55
C ASP A 39 1.72 -25.66 18.82
N GLY A 40 0.51 -25.13 18.68
CA GLY A 40 -0.48 -25.06 19.77
C GLY A 40 -0.20 -24.02 20.85
N LYS A 41 0.84 -23.17 20.72
CA LYS A 41 1.29 -22.28 21.80
C LYS A 41 1.27 -20.79 21.44
N HIS A 42 0.98 -20.00 22.46
CA HIS A 42 0.96 -18.54 22.43
C HIS A 42 1.71 -17.97 23.62
N LEU A 43 2.21 -16.75 23.45
CA LEU A 43 2.81 -15.92 24.50
C LEU A 43 1.86 -14.77 24.83
N ARG A 44 1.85 -14.34 26.09
CA ARG A 44 1.10 -13.17 26.58
C ARG A 44 2.05 -12.28 27.37
N GLY A 45 1.73 -10.98 27.44
CA GLY A 45 2.56 -10.02 28.15
C GLY A 45 3.88 -9.77 27.43
N VAL A 46 3.93 -9.97 26.11
CA VAL A 46 5.14 -9.77 25.30
C VAL A 46 5.39 -8.29 25.11
N ASN A 47 6.64 -7.85 25.25
CA ASN A 47 7.03 -6.46 25.03
C ASN A 47 8.13 -6.37 23.98
N TRP A 48 8.05 -5.32 23.16
CA TRP A 48 9.13 -4.93 22.28
C TRP A 48 10.41 -4.63 23.10
N GLU A 49 11.57 -4.78 22.46
CA GLU A 49 12.92 -4.63 23.04
C GLU A 49 13.29 -5.70 24.09
N ARG A 50 12.37 -6.03 25.00
CA ARG A 50 12.57 -7.09 26.02
C ARG A 50 12.51 -8.49 25.42
N ASP A 51 11.45 -8.79 24.66
CA ASP A 51 11.17 -10.15 24.18
C ASP A 51 11.26 -10.27 22.65
N ALA A 52 10.98 -9.19 21.93
CA ALA A 52 10.98 -9.15 20.47
C ALA A 52 11.67 -7.88 19.96
N ARG A 53 12.46 -8.01 18.88
CA ARG A 53 13.11 -6.87 18.23
C ARG A 53 12.24 -6.29 17.12
N ILE A 54 12.41 -5.01 16.85
CA ILE A 54 11.90 -4.33 15.67
C ILE A 54 13.08 -3.94 14.79
N THR A 55 13.08 -4.36 13.53
CA THR A 55 14.09 -3.95 12.55
C THR A 55 13.72 -2.62 11.90
N ARG A 56 12.44 -2.44 11.57
CA ARG A 56 11.94 -1.20 10.97
C ARG A 56 10.45 -1.04 11.26
N VAL A 57 10.05 0.18 11.62
CA VAL A 57 8.63 0.57 11.69
C VAL A 57 8.25 1.21 10.35
N VAL A 58 7.20 0.71 9.71
CA VAL A 58 6.66 1.28 8.45
C VAL A 58 5.13 1.26 8.46
N ASP A 59 4.53 1.95 7.50
CA ASP A 59 3.08 1.90 7.27
C ASP A 59 2.74 0.63 6.46
N LEU A 60 2.02 -0.32 7.07
CA LEU A 60 1.72 -1.62 6.47
C LEU A 60 0.23 -1.93 6.39
N ARG A 61 -0.54 -1.50 7.40
CA ARG A 61 -1.95 -1.86 7.48
C ARG A 61 -2.77 -1.09 6.45
N LYS A 62 -3.92 -1.65 6.10
CA LYS A 62 -4.96 -0.86 5.45
C LYS A 62 -5.60 0.05 6.50
N VAL A 63 -5.94 1.26 6.08
CA VAL A 63 -6.81 2.13 6.86
C VAL A 63 -8.18 1.48 7.05
N VAL A 64 -8.89 1.89 8.10
CA VAL A 64 -10.29 1.55 8.38
C VAL A 64 -11.10 2.84 8.49
N GLU A 65 -12.42 2.76 8.29
CA GLU A 65 -13.28 3.94 8.49
C GLU A 65 -13.15 4.46 9.94
N GLY A 66 -13.08 5.79 10.07
CA GLY A 66 -12.88 6.45 11.35
C GLY A 66 -11.41 6.67 11.75
N ASP A 67 -10.44 6.08 11.04
CA ASP A 67 -9.03 6.44 11.22
C ASP A 67 -8.83 7.95 11.00
N THR A 68 -7.92 8.57 11.75
CA THR A 68 -7.57 9.98 11.58
C THR A 68 -6.96 10.20 10.20
N ALA A 69 -7.41 11.23 9.50
CA ALA A 69 -6.85 11.60 8.21
C ALA A 69 -5.35 11.96 8.37
N PRO A 70 -4.48 11.55 7.43
CA PRO A 70 -3.03 11.73 7.56
C PRO A 70 -2.60 13.21 7.52
N ASP A 71 -3.47 14.11 7.06
CA ASP A 71 -3.26 15.56 7.09
C ASP A 71 -3.77 16.21 8.41
N GLY A 72 -4.34 15.41 9.32
CA GLY A 72 -4.88 15.85 10.61
C GLY A 72 -6.31 16.40 10.55
N ASN A 73 -6.94 16.45 9.37
CA ASN A 73 -8.23 17.11 9.20
C ASN A 73 -9.39 16.09 9.20
N GLY A 74 -9.81 15.69 10.40
CA GLY A 74 -10.97 14.82 10.58
C GLY A 74 -10.64 13.33 10.41
N THR A 75 -11.62 12.56 9.95
CA THR A 75 -11.55 11.09 9.86
C THR A 75 -11.82 10.58 8.44
N LEU A 76 -11.28 9.40 8.14
CA LEU A 76 -11.45 8.75 6.84
C LEU A 76 -12.84 8.10 6.72
N SER A 77 -13.51 8.33 5.59
CA SER A 77 -14.74 7.65 5.17
C SER A 77 -14.50 6.93 3.84
N PHE A 78 -15.12 5.77 3.63
CA PHE A 78 -14.95 5.04 2.37
C PHE A 78 -16.10 5.29 1.40
N ALA A 79 -15.73 5.39 0.13
CA ALA A 79 -16.65 5.36 -1.00
C ALA A 79 -16.15 4.34 -2.01
N ARG A 80 -17.07 3.79 -2.80
CA ARG A 80 -16.71 2.93 -3.94
C ARG A 80 -16.57 3.79 -5.18
N GLY A 81 -15.51 3.55 -5.94
CA GLY A 81 -15.25 4.24 -7.19
C GLY A 81 -14.75 3.28 -8.26
N ILE A 82 -15.04 3.60 -9.52
CA ILE A 82 -14.49 2.92 -10.68
C ILE A 82 -13.34 3.79 -11.20
N GLU A 83 -12.13 3.24 -11.23
CA GLU A 83 -10.97 3.93 -11.81
C GLU A 83 -11.14 4.02 -13.34
N VAL A 84 -11.49 5.21 -13.84
CA VAL A 84 -11.66 5.49 -15.27
C VAL A 84 -10.41 6.05 -15.94
N GLY A 85 -9.44 6.50 -15.15
CA GLY A 85 -8.16 6.98 -15.64
C GLY A 85 -7.11 7.03 -14.54
N HIS A 86 -5.85 7.07 -14.95
CA HIS A 86 -4.70 7.11 -14.06
C HIS A 86 -3.61 7.98 -14.69
N VAL A 87 -2.98 8.81 -13.87
CA VAL A 87 -1.81 9.61 -14.24
C VAL A 87 -0.62 9.18 -13.40
N PHE A 88 0.53 8.97 -14.04
CA PHE A 88 1.75 8.58 -13.35
C PHE A 88 2.91 9.50 -13.70
N GLN A 89 3.66 9.92 -12.69
CA GLN A 89 5.01 10.43 -12.86
C GLN A 89 5.96 9.23 -12.93
N LEU A 90 6.36 8.85 -14.13
CA LEU A 90 7.23 7.70 -14.36
C LEU A 90 8.70 7.99 -14.02
N GLY A 91 9.08 9.28 -14.01
CA GLY A 91 10.46 9.71 -13.84
C GLY A 91 11.33 9.20 -14.99
N SER A 92 12.54 8.74 -14.69
CA SER A 92 13.52 8.29 -15.68
C SER A 92 13.48 6.79 -15.95
N LYS A 93 12.64 6.01 -15.25
CA LYS A 93 12.65 4.53 -15.23
C LYS A 93 12.75 3.89 -16.63
N TYR A 94 11.94 4.35 -17.57
CA TYR A 94 11.92 3.79 -18.93
C TYR A 94 12.98 4.42 -19.83
N ALA A 95 13.19 5.73 -19.71
CA ALA A 95 14.19 6.44 -20.50
C ALA A 95 15.61 5.94 -20.22
N GLU A 96 15.95 5.63 -18.96
CA GLU A 96 17.22 4.99 -18.59
C GLU A 96 17.36 3.60 -19.20
N ALA A 97 16.33 2.75 -19.05
CA ALA A 97 16.37 1.38 -19.55
C ALA A 97 16.48 1.30 -21.08
N LEU A 98 15.94 2.29 -21.80
CA LEU A 98 15.95 2.36 -23.27
C LEU A 98 17.08 3.23 -23.83
N GLY A 99 17.89 3.87 -22.98
CA GLY A 99 18.94 4.80 -23.43
C GLY A 99 18.39 6.06 -24.13
N ALA A 100 17.17 6.50 -23.79
CA ALA A 100 16.53 7.66 -24.39
C ALA A 100 17.05 8.95 -23.72
N THR A 101 18.02 9.60 -24.37
CA THR A 101 18.64 10.84 -23.90
C THR A 101 18.42 12.02 -24.85
N VAL A 102 18.41 13.23 -24.30
CA VAL A 102 18.43 14.51 -25.04
C VAL A 102 19.61 15.34 -24.57
N LEU A 103 20.02 16.35 -25.36
CA LEU A 103 21.01 17.33 -24.89
C LEU A 103 20.31 18.41 -24.07
N ASP A 104 20.89 18.77 -22.93
CA ASP A 104 20.47 19.93 -22.15
C ASP A 104 20.96 21.26 -22.77
N ASP A 105 20.68 22.37 -22.08
CA ASP A 105 21.09 23.71 -22.46
C ASP A 105 22.61 23.93 -22.47
N GLN A 106 23.38 23.02 -21.86
CA GLN A 106 24.84 23.00 -21.88
C GLN A 106 25.40 22.02 -22.93
N GLY A 107 24.54 21.35 -23.71
CA GLY A 107 24.94 20.36 -24.70
C GLY A 107 25.36 19.02 -24.10
N LYS A 108 25.00 18.73 -22.84
CA LYS A 108 25.28 17.47 -22.17
C LYS A 108 24.11 16.50 -22.32
N ALA A 109 24.41 15.22 -22.57
CA ALA A 109 23.40 14.18 -22.61
C ALA A 109 22.73 14.01 -21.23
N THR A 110 21.41 14.15 -21.19
CA THR A 110 20.57 13.97 -20.02
C THR A 110 19.40 13.05 -20.32
N VAL A 111 18.95 12.30 -19.31
CA VAL A 111 17.80 11.40 -19.43
C VAL A 111 16.52 12.22 -19.27
N MET A 112 15.55 12.02 -20.17
CA MET A 112 14.27 12.73 -20.10
C MET A 112 13.41 12.21 -18.93
N SER A 113 12.75 13.14 -18.23
CA SER A 113 11.69 12.82 -17.28
C SER A 113 10.41 12.47 -18.02
N MET A 114 9.76 11.38 -17.63
CA MET A 114 8.56 10.87 -18.29
C MET A 114 7.33 10.95 -17.37
N GLY A 115 6.19 11.22 -18.00
CA GLY A 115 4.86 11.02 -17.42
C GLY A 115 4.01 10.18 -18.37
N CYS A 116 3.01 9.49 -17.83
CA CYS A 116 1.99 8.85 -18.65
C CYS A 116 0.58 9.14 -18.13
N TYR A 117 -0.36 9.17 -19.07
CA TYR A 117 -1.74 9.57 -18.84
C TYR A 117 -2.63 8.56 -19.56
N GLY A 118 -3.45 7.85 -18.80
CA GLY A 118 -4.32 6.80 -19.34
C GLY A 118 -5.77 7.08 -19.00
N ILE A 119 -6.65 6.96 -20.00
CA ILE A 119 -8.10 6.98 -19.83
C ILE A 119 -8.67 5.71 -20.46
N GLY A 120 -9.46 4.97 -19.68
CA GLY A 120 -10.17 3.79 -20.16
C GLY A 120 -11.41 4.20 -20.93
N VAL A 121 -11.28 4.54 -22.22
CA VAL A 121 -12.39 5.05 -23.05
C VAL A 121 -13.62 4.13 -22.99
N SER A 122 -13.44 2.82 -23.22
CA SER A 122 -14.55 1.86 -23.12
C SER A 122 -15.07 1.68 -21.68
N ARG A 123 -14.21 1.85 -20.67
CA ARG A 123 -14.59 1.75 -19.25
C ARG A 123 -15.43 2.95 -18.81
N ILE A 124 -15.15 4.15 -19.32
CA ILE A 124 -15.96 5.35 -19.05
C ILE A 124 -17.40 5.13 -19.47
N VAL A 125 -17.64 4.51 -20.63
CA VAL A 125 -19.00 4.21 -21.10
C VAL A 125 -19.73 3.32 -20.10
N ALA A 126 -19.09 2.24 -19.62
CA ALA A 126 -19.67 1.37 -18.61
C ALA A 126 -19.86 2.07 -17.25
N ALA A 127 -18.91 2.90 -16.82
CA ALA A 127 -19.01 3.65 -15.57
C ALA A 127 -20.13 4.69 -15.61
N ALA A 128 -20.36 5.34 -16.75
CA ALA A 128 -21.48 6.26 -16.95
C ALA A 128 -22.82 5.54 -16.83
N ILE A 129 -22.95 4.34 -17.39
CA ILE A 129 -24.15 3.51 -17.25
C ILE A 129 -24.33 3.06 -15.79
N GLU A 130 -23.28 2.59 -15.14
CA GLU A 130 -23.33 2.11 -13.74
C GLU A 130 -23.82 3.20 -12.78
N GLN A 131 -23.41 4.45 -13.02
CA GLN A 131 -23.84 5.60 -12.22
C GLN A 131 -25.23 6.13 -12.62
N ASN A 132 -25.64 5.93 -13.88
CA ASN A 132 -26.86 6.51 -14.45
C ASN A 132 -27.69 5.43 -15.17
N ASN A 133 -28.42 4.64 -14.39
CA ASN A 133 -29.41 3.70 -14.88
C ASN A 133 -30.59 3.60 -13.91
N ASP A 134 -31.72 3.12 -14.43
CA ASP A 134 -32.89 2.79 -13.65
C ASP A 134 -33.51 1.48 -14.15
N GLU A 135 -34.68 1.12 -13.61
CA GLU A 135 -35.40 -0.10 -14.00
C GLU A 135 -35.84 -0.10 -15.48
N ALA A 136 -35.94 1.07 -16.12
CA ALA A 136 -36.33 1.21 -17.52
C ALA A 136 -35.13 1.19 -18.48
N GLY A 137 -33.91 1.41 -17.99
CA GLY A 137 -32.67 1.18 -18.73
C GLY A 137 -31.58 2.22 -18.47
N ILE A 138 -30.85 2.57 -19.54
CA ILE A 138 -29.69 3.46 -19.48
C ILE A 138 -30.13 4.92 -19.50
N LEU A 139 -29.57 5.74 -18.61
CA LEU A 139 -29.75 7.18 -18.59
C LEU A 139 -28.45 7.87 -19.01
N TRP A 140 -28.37 8.32 -20.26
CA TRP A 140 -27.18 9.05 -20.72
C TRP A 140 -27.13 10.46 -20.12
N PRO A 141 -25.95 10.93 -19.66
CA PRO A 141 -25.79 12.30 -19.20
C PRO A 141 -25.97 13.30 -20.35
N GLU A 142 -26.40 14.52 -20.01
CA GLU A 142 -26.44 15.64 -20.97
C GLU A 142 -25.03 16.00 -21.46
N ALA A 143 -24.94 16.55 -22.67
CA ALA A 143 -23.68 16.92 -23.32
C ALA A 143 -23.01 18.14 -22.69
#